data_AF-A0A949F4Y6-F1
#
_entry.id   AF-A0A949F4Y6-F1
#
_cell.length_a   1.000
_cell.length_b   1.000
_cell.length_c   1.000
_cell.angle_alpha   90.00
_cell.angle_beta   90.00
_cell.angle_gamma   90.00
#
_symmetry.space_group_name_H-M   'P 1'
#
loop_
_entity.id
_entity.type
_entity.pdbx_description
1 polymer ?
#
loop_
_entity_poly.entity_id
_entity_poly.type
_entity_poly.pdbx_seq_one_letter_code
_entity_poly.pdbx_strand_id
1 'polypeptide(L)' 'MKIEEKEGKFVIVDYRKVLAMGIAVENKSIRFYEACKGKVSLEMTKTGLQAVIEQERKHKVFFEEMLKKFIL' A
#
# COMPACT_ATOMS: atom_id res chain seq x y z
N MET A 1 -10.32 9.44 8.93
CA MET A 1 -11.39 8.54 8.48
C MET A 1 -12.68 9.13 9.00
N LYS A 2 -13.68 9.30 8.14
CA LYS A 2 -15.02 9.76 8.55
C LYS A 2 -16.03 8.70 8.13
N ILE A 3 -16.89 8.31 9.05
CA ILE A 3 -18.01 7.39 8.83
C ILE A 3 -19.30 8.18 9.05
N GLU A 4 -20.27 7.97 8.17
CA GLU A 4 -21.63 8.52 8.31
C GLU A 4 -22.64 7.37 8.23
N GLU A 5 -23.79 7.53 8.89
CA GLU A 5 -24.92 6.62 8.72
C GLU A 5 -25.80 7.11 7.56
N LYS A 6 -26.04 6.24 6.58
CA LYS A 6 -26.99 6.47 5.47
C LYS A 6 -27.92 5.28 5.37
N GLU A 7 -29.23 5.52 5.47
CA GLU A 7 -30.27 4.50 5.35
C GLU A 7 -30.05 3.29 6.29
N GLY A 8 -29.63 3.54 7.53
CA GLY A 8 -29.33 2.48 8.51
C GLY A 8 -28.03 1.72 8.26
N LYS A 9 -27.17 2.17 7.35
CA LYS A 9 -25.85 1.60 7.05
C LYS A 9 -24.73 2.58 7.37
N PHE A 10 -23.67 2.11 8.03
CA PHE A 10 -22.45 2.89 8.22
C PHE A 10 -21.60 2.87 6.95
N VAL A 11 -21.34 4.04 6.39
CA VAL A 11 -20.54 4.22 5.17
C VAL A 11 -19.33 5.08 5.47
N ILE A 12 -18.17 4.66 4.97
CA ILE A 12 -16.95 5.46 5.05
C ILE A 12 -17.05 6.56 3.99
N VAL A 13 -17.15 7.81 4.43
CA VAL A 13 -17.31 8.98 3.56
C VAL A 13 -16.01 9.75 3.33
N ASP A 14 -14.99 9.52 4.17
CA ASP A 14 -13.64 10.03 3.93
C ASP A 14 -12.61 9.02 4.42
N TYR A 15 -11.87 8.44 3.48
CA TYR A 15 -10.80 7.48 3.73
C TYR A 15 -9.43 7.99 3.27
N ARG A 16 -9.31 9.27 2.86
CA ARG A 16 -8.06 9.85 2.31
C ARG A 16 -6.88 9.68 3.26
N LYS A 17 -7.09 9.92 4.56
CA LYS A 17 -6.06 9.74 5.60
C LYS A 17 -5.61 8.27 5.73
N VAL A 18 -6.52 7.32 5.54
CA VAL A 18 -6.22 5.88 5.63
C VAL A 18 -5.44 5.44 4.40
N LEU A 19 -5.84 5.88 3.19
CA LEU A 19 -5.09 5.61 1.98
C LEU A 19 -3.69 6.24 1.99
N ALA A 20 -3.56 7.48 2.46
CA ALA A 20 -2.27 8.13 2.61
C ALA A 20 -1.36 7.36 3.59
N MET A 21 -1.93 6.84 4.68
CA MET A 21 -1.22 5.95 5.59
C MET A 21 -0.81 4.64 4.91
N GLY A 22 -1.71 4.00 4.15
CA GLY A 22 -1.43 2.79 3.38
C GLY A 22 -0.25 3.01 2.42
N ILE A 23 -0.28 4.07 1.62
CA ILE A 23 0.83 4.44 0.70
C ILE A 23 2.15 4.63 1.48
N ALA A 24 2.11 5.26 2.66
CA ALA A 24 3.29 5.44 3.48
C ALA A 24 3.83 4.10 4.03
N VAL A 25 2.96 3.15 4.36
CA VAL A 25 3.34 1.78 4.75
C VAL A 25 3.98 1.06 3.57
N GLU A 26 3.36 1.07 2.39
CA GLU A 26 3.91 0.41 1.19
C GLU A 26 5.31 0.93 0.83
N ASN A 27 5.51 2.25 0.88
CA ASN A 27 6.83 2.85 0.64
C ASN A 27 7.89 2.37 1.66
N LYS A 28 7.51 2.20 2.93
CA LYS A 28 8.43 1.67 3.96
C LYS A 28 8.72 0.19 3.73
N SER A 29 7.71 -0.60 3.38
CA SER A 29 7.85 -2.03 3.07
C SER A 29 8.78 -2.25 1.86
N ILE A 30 8.60 -1.51 0.77
CA ILE A 30 9.47 -1.57 -0.41
C ILE A 30 10.93 -1.32 -0.01
N ARG A 31 11.21 -0.24 0.73
CA ARG A 31 12.56 0.09 1.17
C ARG A 31 13.16 -0.97 2.09
N PHE A 32 12.33 -1.55 2.98
CA PHE A 32 12.74 -2.62 3.86
C PHE A 32 13.16 -3.87 3.07
N TYR A 33 12.31 -4.33 2.14
CA TYR A 33 12.62 -5.53 1.36
C TYR A 33 13.76 -5.31 0.36
N GLU A 34 13.91 -4.10 -0.20
CA GLU A 34 15.10 -3.74 -1.00
C GLU A 34 16.39 -3.85 -0.17
N ALA A 35 16.37 -3.36 1.07
CA ALA A 35 17.50 -3.50 1.99
C ALA A 35 17.78 -4.97 2.33
N CYS A 36 16.76 -5.77 2.63
CA CYS A 36 16.91 -7.21 2.85
C CYS A 36 17.52 -7.91 1.63
N LYS A 37 17.04 -7.60 0.42
CA LYS A 37 17.54 -8.20 -0.83
C LYS A 37 19.02 -7.92 -1.05
N GLY A 38 19.48 -6.72 -0.67
CA GLY A 38 20.90 -6.34 -0.71
C GLY A 38 21.79 -7.02 0.34
N LYS A 39 21.20 -7.71 1.34
CA LYS A 39 21.94 -8.38 2.43
C LYS A 39 21.93 -9.90 2.34
N VAL A 40 21.03 -10.49 1.57
CA VAL A 40 20.98 -11.95 1.38
C VAL A 40 21.88 -12.38 0.24
N SER A 41 22.55 -13.53 0.39
CA SER A 41 23.45 -14.09 -0.62
C SER A 41 22.75 -15.08 -1.56
N LEU A 42 21.74 -15.79 -1.07
CA LEU A 42 21.05 -16.83 -1.83
C LEU A 42 20.14 -16.24 -2.91
N GLU A 43 20.38 -16.61 -4.17
CA GLU A 43 19.62 -16.10 -5.32
C GLU A 43 18.13 -16.44 -5.23
N MET A 44 17.77 -17.63 -4.77
CA MET A 44 16.36 -18.01 -4.56
C MET A 44 15.65 -17.04 -3.58
N THR A 45 16.33 -16.63 -2.51
CA THR A 45 15.80 -15.65 -1.56
C THR A 45 15.70 -14.26 -2.18
N LYS A 46 16.68 -13.85 -3.00
CA LYS A 46 16.60 -12.57 -3.74
C LYS A 46 15.41 -12.52 -4.68
N THR A 47 15.15 -13.62 -5.41
CA THR A 47 13.99 -13.74 -6.29
C THR A 47 12.68 -13.65 -5.51
N GLY A 48 12.58 -14.34 -4.37
CA GLY A 48 11.41 -14.25 -3.48
C GLY A 48 11.18 -12.81 -2.98
N LEU A 49 12.24 -12.14 -2.51
CA LEU A 49 12.17 -10.74 -2.07
C LEU A 49 11.81 -9.79 -3.21
N GLN A 50 12.31 -10.03 -4.43
CA GLN A 50 11.95 -9.25 -5.61
C GLN A 50 10.46 -9.37 -5.92
N ALA A 51 9.90 -10.57 -5.84
CA ALA A 51 8.47 -10.79 -6.03
C ALA A 51 7.63 -10.04 -4.99
N VAL A 52 8.05 -10.01 -3.72
CA VAL A 52 7.38 -9.23 -2.66
C VAL A 52 7.43 -7.74 -2.97
N ILE A 53 8.61 -7.19 -3.30
CA ILE A 53 8.78 -5.77 -3.66
C ILE A 53 7.84 -5.37 -4.81
N GLU A 54 7.66 -6.23 -5.81
CA GLU A 54 6.74 -5.98 -6.92
C GLU A 54 5.28 -5.97 -6.51
N GLN A 55 4.87 -6.79 -5.54
CA GLN A 55 3.51 -6.75 -4.99
C GLN A 55 3.26 -5.45 -4.21
N GLU A 56 4.19 -5.01 -3.36
CA GLU A 56 4.01 -3.75 -2.62
C GLU A 56 3.95 -2.54 -3.56
N ARG A 57 4.69 -2.57 -4.68
CA ARG A 57 4.57 -1.53 -5.72
C ARG A 57 3.17 -1.53 -6.35
N LYS A 58 2.56 -2.69 -6.58
CA LYS A 58 1.18 -2.79 -7.08
C LYS A 58 0.17 -2.28 -6.06
N HIS A 59 0.33 -2.63 -4.78
CA HIS A 59 -0.52 -2.11 -3.69
C HIS A 59 -0.47 -0.59 -3.61
N LYS A 60 0.75 -0.02 -3.67
CA LYS A 60 0.96 1.43 -3.68
C LYS A 60 0.21 2.09 -4.84
N VAL A 61 0.38 1.59 -6.07
CA VAL A 61 -0.31 2.13 -7.25
C VAL A 61 -1.83 2.05 -7.08
N PHE A 62 -2.35 0.92 -6.60
CA PHE A 62 -3.78 0.75 -6.34
C PHE A 62 -4.32 1.80 -5.35
N PHE A 63 -3.62 2.04 -4.23
CA PHE A 63 -4.02 3.07 -3.26
C PHE A 63 -3.91 4.49 -3.83
N GLU A 64 -2.89 4.78 -4.63
CA GLU A 64 -2.75 6.07 -5.33
C GLU A 64 -3.89 6.31 -6.32
N GLU A 65 -4.33 5.28 -7.04
CA GLU A 65 -5.48 5.35 -7.94
C GLU A 65 -6.80 5.55 -7.20
N MET A 66 -7.01 4.84 -6.08
CA MET A 66 -8.19 5.04 -5.22
C MET A 66 -8.24 6.48 -4.69
N LEU A 67 -7.10 7.05 -4.30
CA LEU A 67 -7.05 8.41 -3.78
C LEU A 67 -7.39 9.45 -4.87
N LYS A 68 -6.90 9.25 -6.10
CA LYS A 68 -7.20 10.14 -7.25
C LYS A 68 -8.68 10.16 -7.62
N LYS A 69 -9.37 9.02 -7.56
CA LYS A 69 -10.81 8.93 -7.89
C LYS A 69 -11.72 9.74 -6.95
N PHE A 70 -11.22 10.24 -5.82
CA PHE A 70 -11.99 11.01 -4.83
C PHE A 70 -11.60 12.49 -4.78
N ILE A 71 -10.75 12.94 -5.71
CA ILE A 71 -10.34 14.34 -5.88
C ILE A 71 -11.14 15.02 -7.02
N LEU A 72 -11.94 14.25 -7.78
CA LEU A 72 -12.87 14.76 -8.82
C LEU A 72 -14.31 14.76 -8.31
#